data_AF-A0A9N9G2S5-F1
#
_entry.id   AF-A0A9N9G2S5-F1
#
_cell.length_a   1.000
_cell.length_b   1.000
_cell.length_c   1.000
_cell.angle_alpha   90.00
_cell.angle_beta   90.00
_cell.angle_gamma   90.00
#
_symmetry.space_group_name_H-M   'P 1'
#
loop_
_entity.id
_entity.type
_entity.pdbx_description
1 polymer ?
#
loop_
_entity_poly.entity_id
_entity_poly.type
_entity_poly.pdbx_seq_one_letter_code
_entity_poly.pdbx_strand_id
1 'polypeptide(L)'
;MNYTIMCLKNDGLDSSHYVSASGMFNDSFYKSSKTELKLMTNMDKYLTIENDIREGIIMTSHRYAKVNNLQHSDYESSKLNFWIIFKDMNTLYLASDAKIDYTLEVNLEVLVYLYDYFADYPLAPEKQIVSEE
;
A
#
# COMPACT_ATOMS: atom_id res chain seq x y z
N MET A 1 3.60 -21.49 16.90
CA MET A 1 2.14 -21.78 16.94
C MET A 1 1.73 -22.23 15.54
N ASN A 2 1.01 -23.34 15.40
CA ASN A 2 0.60 -23.85 14.09
C ASN A 2 -0.53 -22.96 13.52
N TYR A 3 -0.34 -22.44 12.31
CA TYR A 3 -1.28 -21.55 11.62
C TYR A 3 -2.68 -22.17 11.48
N THR A 4 -2.76 -23.45 11.11
CA THR A 4 -4.04 -24.16 10.97
C THR A 4 -4.81 -24.22 12.29
N ILE A 5 -4.11 -24.44 13.41
CA ILE A 5 -4.73 -24.44 14.74
C ILE A 5 -5.24 -23.04 15.12
N MET A 6 -4.53 -22.00 14.69
CA MET A 6 -4.95 -20.61 14.94
C MET A 6 -6.20 -20.25 14.13
N CYS A 7 -6.24 -20.56 12.83
CA CYS A 7 -7.39 -20.31 11.96
C CYS A 7 -8.64 -21.06 12.43
N LEU A 8 -8.48 -22.31 12.86
CA LEU A 8 -9.58 -23.10 13.42
C LEU A 8 -10.10 -22.48 14.72
N LYS A 9 -9.23 -21.96 15.58
CA LYS A 9 -9.63 -21.36 16.86
C LYS A 9 -10.29 -19.99 16.71
N ASN A 10 -9.77 -19.14 15.83
CA ASN A 10 -10.23 -17.76 15.70
C ASN A 10 -11.44 -17.65 14.76
N ASP A 11 -11.38 -18.34 13.61
CA ASP A 11 -12.32 -18.14 12.51
C ASP A 11 -13.19 -19.38 12.26
N GLY A 12 -12.89 -20.50 12.92
CA GLY A 12 -13.55 -21.78 12.65
C GLY A 12 -13.28 -22.29 11.24
N LEU A 13 -12.11 -21.97 10.68
CA LEU A 13 -11.70 -22.31 9.32
C LEU A 13 -10.46 -23.18 9.33
N ASP A 14 -10.49 -24.28 8.57
CA ASP A 14 -9.31 -25.11 8.30
C ASP A 14 -8.62 -24.61 7.04
N SER A 15 -7.38 -24.11 7.20
CA SER A 15 -6.55 -23.63 6.10
C SER A 15 -6.31 -24.67 5.01
N SER A 16 -6.37 -25.97 5.36
CA SER A 16 -6.11 -27.08 4.44
C SER A 16 -7.19 -27.23 3.37
N HIS A 17 -8.36 -26.61 3.55
CA HIS A 17 -9.46 -26.63 2.59
C HIS A 17 -9.40 -25.49 1.56
N TYR A 18 -8.41 -24.61 1.65
CA TYR A 18 -8.30 -23.44 0.78
C TYR A 18 -7.11 -23.57 -0.16
N VAL A 19 -7.35 -23.21 -1.43
CA VAL A 19 -6.30 -23.15 -2.47
C VAL A 19 -5.36 -21.96 -2.25
N SER A 20 -5.87 -20.87 -1.64
CA SER A 20 -5.10 -19.65 -1.40
C SER A 20 -5.48 -18.98 -0.08
N ALA A 21 -4.54 -18.20 0.47
CA ALA A 21 -4.76 -17.41 1.68
C ALA A 21 -5.84 -16.34 1.50
N SER A 22 -5.96 -15.75 0.29
CA SER A 22 -7.01 -14.76 0.00
C SER A 22 -8.41 -15.36 0.05
N GLY A 23 -8.60 -16.58 -0.45
CA GLY A 23 -9.90 -17.27 -0.35
C GLY A 23 -10.30 -17.50 1.11
N MET A 24 -9.36 -17.95 1.94
CA MET A 24 -9.62 -18.14 3.38
C MET A 24 -9.87 -16.80 4.10
N PHE A 25 -9.11 -15.75 3.75
CA PHE A 25 -9.29 -14.41 4.31
C PHE A 25 -10.69 -13.87 4.02
N ASN A 26 -11.16 -14.00 2.77
CA ASN A 26 -12.50 -13.56 2.39
C ASN A 26 -13.59 -14.27 3.20
N ASP A 27 -13.50 -15.61 3.34
CA ASP A 27 -14.45 -16.36 4.14
C ASP A 27 -14.42 -15.96 5.63
N SER A 28 -13.23 -15.74 6.20
CA SER A 28 -13.07 -15.23 7.56
C SER A 28 -13.71 -13.83 7.72
N PHE A 29 -13.48 -12.95 6.75
CA PHE A 29 -14.06 -11.61 6.71
C PHE A 29 -15.59 -11.62 6.60
N TYR A 30 -16.17 -12.47 5.74
CA TYR A 30 -17.62 -12.60 5.62
C TYR A 30 -18.26 -13.22 6.86
N LYS A 31 -17.63 -14.24 7.46
CA LYS A 31 -18.10 -14.83 8.72
C LYS A 31 -18.11 -13.84 9.87
N SER A 32 -17.06 -13.01 9.99
CA SER A 32 -16.93 -12.02 11.06
C SER A 32 -17.88 -10.83 10.86
N SER A 33 -18.00 -10.31 9.65
CA SER A 33 -18.88 -9.18 9.33
C SER A 33 -20.37 -9.54 9.28
N LYS A 34 -20.70 -10.82 9.01
CA LYS A 34 -22.09 -11.31 8.80
C LYS A 34 -22.83 -10.59 7.67
N THR A 35 -22.09 -9.97 6.77
CA THR A 35 -22.66 -9.25 5.63
C THR A 35 -23.12 -10.24 4.57
N GLU A 36 -24.33 -10.03 4.03
CA GLU A 36 -24.82 -10.79 2.88
C GLU A 36 -24.38 -10.13 1.57
N LEU A 37 -23.67 -10.88 0.73
CA LEU A 37 -23.30 -10.42 -0.61
C LEU A 37 -24.50 -10.52 -1.54
N LYS A 38 -24.85 -9.40 -2.19
CA LYS A 38 -25.85 -9.40 -3.25
C LYS A 38 -25.18 -9.74 -4.58
N LEU A 39 -25.70 -10.76 -5.27
CA LEU A 39 -25.25 -11.12 -6.61
C LEU A 39 -25.49 -9.96 -7.58
N MET A 40 -24.43 -9.50 -8.24
CA MET A 40 -24.53 -8.54 -9.35
C MET A 40 -24.92 -9.27 -10.62
N THR A 41 -26.14 -9.05 -11.10
CA THR A 41 -26.67 -9.70 -12.32
C THR A 41 -26.55 -8.83 -13.57
N ASN A 42 -26.27 -7.54 -13.40
CA ASN A 42 -26.13 -6.60 -14.51
C ASN A 42 -24.64 -6.40 -14.84
N MET A 43 -24.25 -6.76 -16.06
CA MET A 43 -22.86 -6.67 -16.54
C MET A 43 -22.35 -5.24 -16.62
N ASP A 44 -23.18 -4.26 -16.99
CA ASP A 44 -22.77 -2.85 -17.09
C ASP A 44 -22.39 -2.29 -15.71
N LYS A 45 -23.12 -2.69 -14.65
CA LYS A 45 -22.79 -2.32 -13.27
C LYS A 45 -21.47 -2.94 -12.81
N TYR A 46 -21.26 -4.22 -13.15
CA TYR A 46 -20.02 -4.91 -12.86
C TYR A 46 -18.83 -4.22 -13.54
N LEU A 47 -18.94 -3.96 -14.86
CA LEU A 47 -17.90 -3.27 -15.63
C LEU A 47 -17.63 -1.86 -15.14
N THR A 48 -18.66 -1.14 -14.67
CA THR A 48 -18.47 0.19 -14.08
C THR A 48 -17.57 0.10 -12.85
N ILE A 49 -17.88 -0.82 -11.92
CA ILE A 49 -17.09 -0.99 -10.69
C ILE A 49 -15.66 -1.45 -11.02
N GLU A 50 -15.51 -2.46 -11.87
CA GLU A 50 -14.19 -2.97 -12.28
C GLU A 50 -13.34 -1.90 -12.98
N ASN A 51 -13.95 -1.06 -13.82
CA ASN A 51 -13.26 0.04 -14.50
C ASN A 51 -12.94 1.20 -13.57
N ASP A 52 -13.58 1.31 -12.41
CA ASP A 52 -13.34 2.34 -11.41
C ASP A 52 -12.31 1.91 -10.34
N ILE A 53 -12.04 0.61 -10.19
CA ILE A 53 -10.98 0.12 -9.30
C ILE A 53 -9.61 0.61 -9.79
N ARG A 54 -8.81 1.16 -8.89
CA ARG A 54 -7.41 1.55 -9.10
C ARG A 54 -6.53 0.84 -8.08
N GLU A 55 -5.36 0.39 -8.52
CA GLU A 55 -4.37 -0.22 -7.64
C GLU A 55 -3.59 0.84 -6.86
N GLY A 56 -2.60 0.39 -6.08
CA GLY A 56 -1.68 1.27 -5.39
C GLY A 56 -0.90 2.18 -6.35
N ILE A 57 -0.60 3.38 -5.87
CA ILE A 57 0.22 4.34 -6.63
C ILE A 57 1.69 3.98 -6.43
N ILE A 58 2.41 3.78 -7.54
CA ILE A 58 3.88 3.63 -7.54
C ILE A 58 4.49 4.91 -8.09
N MET A 59 5.47 5.44 -7.38
CA MET A 59 6.12 6.69 -7.72
C MET A 59 7.64 6.52 -7.76
N THR A 60 8.23 6.80 -8.91
CA THR A 60 9.68 6.75 -9.12
C THR A 60 10.21 8.18 -9.34
N SER A 61 10.44 8.90 -8.26
CA SER A 61 10.88 10.31 -8.35
C SER A 61 12.29 10.43 -8.95
N HIS A 62 13.22 9.52 -8.60
CA HIS A 62 14.60 9.49 -9.12
C HIS A 62 15.12 8.04 -9.20
N ARG A 63 15.84 7.70 -10.28
CA ARG A 63 16.44 6.36 -10.47
C ARG A 63 17.68 6.09 -9.59
N TYR A 64 18.32 7.14 -9.09
CA TYR A 64 19.50 7.04 -8.23
C TYR A 64 19.53 8.20 -7.24
N ALA A 65 19.73 7.89 -5.96
CA ALA A 65 20.03 8.84 -4.91
C ALA A 65 21.18 8.29 -4.08
N LYS A 66 22.19 9.13 -3.80
CA LYS A 66 23.32 8.79 -2.93
C LYS A 66 23.26 9.67 -1.69
N VAL A 67 23.34 9.04 -0.52
CA VAL A 67 23.40 9.73 0.76
C VAL A 67 24.76 10.40 0.95
N ASN A 68 24.80 11.59 1.55
CA ASN A 68 26.05 12.27 1.93
C ASN A 68 25.92 12.74 3.37
N ASN A 69 26.26 11.87 4.32
CA ASN A 69 26.21 12.20 5.74
C ASN A 69 27.47 11.66 6.46
N LEU A 70 27.75 12.22 7.63
CA LEU A 70 28.94 11.93 8.44
C LEU A 70 29.07 10.47 8.90
N GLN A 71 28.00 9.68 8.85
CA GLN A 71 28.00 8.27 9.25
C GLN A 71 28.43 7.34 8.12
N HIS A 72 28.57 7.85 6.89
CA HIS A 72 28.95 7.06 5.71
C HIS A 72 30.45 7.22 5.39
N SER A 73 31.12 6.14 4.95
CA SER A 73 32.56 6.13 4.65
C SER A 73 32.97 7.12 3.55
N ASP A 74 32.09 7.31 2.57
CA ASP A 74 32.29 8.17 1.39
C ASP A 74 31.86 9.64 1.63
N TYR A 75 31.84 10.09 2.88
CA TYR A 75 31.43 11.46 3.21
C TYR A 75 32.37 12.50 2.59
N GLU A 76 31.79 13.46 1.89
CA GLU A 76 32.52 14.59 1.30
C GLU A 76 32.06 15.90 1.95
N SER A 77 32.97 16.58 2.65
CA SER A 77 32.68 17.86 3.33
C SER A 77 32.41 19.02 2.36
N SER A 78 32.78 18.88 1.09
CA SER A 78 32.50 19.84 0.02
C SER A 78 31.06 19.78 -0.49
N LYS A 79 30.34 18.70 -0.20
CA LYS A 79 28.95 18.48 -0.64
C LYS A 79 27.99 18.75 0.51
N LEU A 80 26.75 19.09 0.14
CA LEU A 80 25.68 19.35 1.10
C LEU A 80 25.35 18.06 1.87
N ASN A 81 25.17 18.18 3.19
CA ASN A 81 24.70 17.07 4.01
C ASN A 81 23.29 16.64 3.59
N PHE A 82 23.11 15.37 3.26
CA PHE A 82 21.87 14.83 2.72
C PHE A 82 21.56 13.43 3.27
N TRP A 83 20.30 13.21 3.63
CA TRP A 83 19.76 11.95 4.15
C TRP A 83 18.67 11.41 3.22
N ILE A 84 18.61 10.09 3.05
CA ILE A 84 17.52 9.42 2.34
C ILE A 84 16.59 8.82 3.39
N ILE A 85 15.30 9.12 3.29
CA ILE A 85 14.27 8.64 4.21
C ILE A 85 13.37 7.69 3.42
N PHE A 86 13.14 6.50 3.96
CA PHE A 86 12.08 5.61 3.49
C PHE A 86 11.02 5.51 4.58
N LYS A 87 9.79 5.90 4.27
CA LYS A 87 8.64 5.73 5.16
C LYS A 87 7.77 4.62 4.59
N ASP A 88 7.49 3.63 5.42
CA ASP A 88 6.56 2.56 5.10
C ASP A 88 5.38 2.64 6.09
N MET A 89 4.16 2.63 5.56
CA MET A 89 2.97 2.61 6.40
C MET A 89 2.57 1.16 6.66
N ASN A 90 2.64 0.78 7.94
CA ASN A 90 2.09 -0.50 8.36
C ASN A 90 0.58 -0.50 8.07
N THR A 91 0.16 -1.42 7.20
CA THR A 91 -1.26 -1.72 6.98
C THR A 91 -2.04 -0.59 6.28
N LEU A 92 -1.44 0.04 5.26
CA LEU A 92 -2.05 1.12 4.46
C LEU A 92 -3.50 0.84 4.01
N TYR A 93 -3.83 -0.41 3.67
CA TYR A 93 -5.16 -0.80 3.17
C TYR A 93 -6.20 -1.15 4.25
N LEU A 94 -5.82 -1.30 5.53
CA LEU A 94 -6.79 -1.51 6.62
C LEU A 94 -6.98 -0.27 7.50
N ALA A 95 -6.07 0.72 7.37
CA ALA A 95 -6.05 1.94 8.17
C ALA A 95 -7.29 2.82 7.97
N SER A 96 -7.95 2.76 6.80
CA SER A 96 -9.12 3.61 6.50
C SER A 96 -10.28 3.45 7.48
N ASP A 97 -10.40 2.27 8.10
CA ASP A 97 -11.46 1.94 9.08
C ASP A 97 -10.91 1.62 10.49
N ALA A 98 -9.60 1.81 10.73
CA ALA A 98 -8.98 1.50 12.00
C ALA A 98 -9.28 2.59 13.06
N LYS A 99 -9.67 2.17 14.26
CA LYS A 99 -9.97 3.11 15.38
C LYS A 99 -8.73 3.85 15.91
N ILE A 100 -7.54 3.29 15.68
CA ILE A 100 -6.26 3.84 16.09
C ILE A 100 -5.25 3.54 14.99
N ASP A 101 -4.75 4.59 14.34
CA ASP A 101 -3.61 4.52 13.44
C ASP A 101 -2.31 4.80 14.21
N TYR A 102 -1.27 4.01 13.92
CA TYR A 102 0.07 4.26 14.42
C TYR A 102 0.89 4.94 13.33
N THR A 103 1.14 6.23 13.50
CA THR A 103 2.14 6.96 12.71
C THR A 103 3.40 7.10 13.55
N LEU A 104 4.51 6.52 13.09
CA LEU A 104 5.82 6.78 13.66
C LEU A 104 6.36 8.09 13.07
N GLU A 105 6.30 9.16 13.85
CA GLU A 105 6.98 10.40 13.53
C GLU A 105 8.47 10.29 13.86
N VAL A 106 9.30 10.38 12.83
CA VAL A 106 10.74 10.65 12.96
C VAL A 106 10.99 12.01 12.34
N ASN A 107 11.51 12.95 13.12
CA ASN A 107 11.84 14.30 12.66
C ASN A 107 12.97 14.26 11.64
N LEU A 108 12.76 14.88 10.47
CA LEU A 108 13.83 15.23 9.54
C LEU A 108 13.58 16.60 8.93
N GLU A 109 14.64 17.41 8.93
CA GLU A 109 14.67 18.74 8.32
C GLU A 109 14.80 18.62 6.80
N VAL A 110 13.89 19.24 6.06
CA VAL A 110 13.89 19.32 4.59
C VAL A 110 14.22 20.76 4.19
N LEU A 111 15.10 20.93 3.20
CA LEU A 111 15.51 22.25 2.71
C LEU A 111 14.38 22.93 1.93
N VAL A 112 14.20 24.23 2.18
CA VAL A 112 13.02 25.03 1.76
C VAL A 112 12.75 25.06 0.25
N TYR A 113 13.77 24.86 -0.59
CA TYR A 113 13.63 24.92 -2.05
C TYR A 113 13.06 23.65 -2.70
N LEU A 114 12.88 22.56 -1.93
CA LEU A 114 12.34 21.29 -2.41
C LEU A 114 10.83 21.15 -2.18
N TYR A 115 10.19 22.07 -1.45
CA TYR A 115 8.76 21.99 -1.13
C TYR A 115 7.86 22.05 -2.36
N ASP A 116 8.21 22.87 -3.35
CA ASP A 116 7.41 23.02 -4.58
C ASP A 116 7.64 21.91 -5.61
N TYR A 117 8.76 21.18 -5.52
CA TYR A 117 9.09 20.13 -6.49
C TYR A 117 8.24 18.86 -6.33
N PHE A 118 7.64 18.66 -5.16
CA PHE A 118 6.75 17.53 -4.87
C PHE A 118 5.26 17.89 -4.96
N ALA A 119 4.93 19.12 -5.39
CA ALA A 119 3.56 19.63 -5.36
C ALA A 119 2.69 19.13 -6.53
N ASP A 120 3.30 18.82 -7.67
CA ASP A 120 2.55 18.46 -8.88
C ASP A 120 2.47 16.94 -9.07
N TYR A 121 1.35 16.36 -8.62
CA TYR A 121 0.96 14.98 -8.93
C TYR A 121 -0.39 14.93 -9.63
N PRO A 122 -0.55 14.10 -10.69
CA PRO A 122 -1.86 13.81 -11.23
C PRO A 122 -2.68 13.02 -10.20
N LEU A 123 -3.89 13.50 -9.92
CA LEU A 123 -4.79 13.00 -8.86
C LEU A 123 -5.26 11.54 -9.07
N ALA A 124 -5.04 10.96 -10.26
CA ALA A 124 -5.45 9.60 -10.57
C ALA A 124 -4.63 9.03 -11.75
N PRO A 125 -3.97 7.87 -11.61
CA PRO A 125 -3.43 7.16 -12.76
C PRO A 125 -4.59 6.60 -13.63
N GLU A 126 -4.57 6.91 -14.92
CA GLU A 126 -5.55 6.41 -15.89
C GLU A 126 -5.09 5.07 -16.49
N LYS A 127 -6.03 4.14 -16.64
CA LYS A 127 -5.81 2.87 -17.33
C LYS A 127 -5.86 3.11 -18.84
N GLN A 128 -4.72 3.44 -19.45
CA GLN A 128 -4.61 3.59 -20.91
C GLN A 128 -4.18 2.27 -21.56
N ILE A 129 -4.89 1.88 -22.62
CA ILE A 129 -4.44 0.86 -23.57
C ILE A 129 -3.60 1.60 -24.61
N VAL A 130 -2.29 1.37 -24.58
CA VAL A 130 -1.39 1.93 -25.59
C VAL A 130 -1.51 1.06 -26.84
N SER A 131 -2.01 1.63 -27.95
CA SER A 131 -1.94 0.99 -29.26
C SER A 131 -0.50 1.04 -29.77
N GLU A 132 0.05 -0.10 -30.17
CA GLU A 132 1.33 -0.17 -30.86
C GLU A 132 1.17 0.47 -32.25
N GLU A 133 1.88 1.57 -32.50
CA GLU A 133 2.18 2.09 -33.85
C GLU A 133 3.39 1.37 -34.45
#